data_AF-A0A803QSX3-F1
#
_entry.id   AF-A0A803QSX3-F1
#
_cell.length_a   1.000
_cell.length_b   1.000
_cell.length_c   1.000
_cell.angle_alpha   90.00
_cell.angle_beta   90.00
_cell.angle_gamma   90.00
#
_symmetry.space_group_name_H-M   'P 1'
#
loop_
_entity.id
_entity.type
_entity.pdbx_description
1 polymer ?
#
loop_
_entity_poly.entity_id
_entity_poly.type
_entity_poly.pdbx_seq_one_letter_code
_entity_poly.pdbx_strand_id
1 'polypeptide(L)'
;MMTARLIPNDENIKKGDDDYFSLAFARIENHYFTNKGFFSSDSYLLDNIDKIRHIDATIVQGRYDVCCPMMSAWDLHKVWPEADFKVVKDAGHSANEPGITAELVAANERLKNKIKAGR
;
A
#
# COMPACT_ATOMS: atom_id res chain seq x y z
N MET A 1 8.51 12.68 4.40
CA MET A 1 8.83 11.41 3.70
C MET A 1 9.90 10.55 4.41
N MET A 2 10.52 11.01 5.49
CA MET A 2 11.64 10.34 6.16
C MET A 2 11.35 8.90 6.65
N THR A 3 10.12 8.62 7.07
CA THR A 3 9.71 7.34 7.67
C THR A 3 9.16 6.32 6.65
N ALA A 4 9.17 6.65 5.35
CA ALA A 4 8.57 5.79 4.33
C ALA A 4 9.44 4.56 4.00
N ARG A 5 10.70 4.51 4.42
CA ARG A 5 11.57 3.34 4.24
C ARG A 5 12.05 2.83 5.59
N LEU A 6 12.39 1.55 5.64
CA LEU A 6 12.98 0.91 6.83
C LEU A 6 14.31 1.58 7.18
N ILE A 7 15.16 1.77 6.17
CA ILE A 7 16.38 2.58 6.29
C ILE A 7 16.11 3.93 5.62
N PRO A 8 16.32 5.06 6.33
CA PRO A 8 16.12 6.39 5.76
C PRO A 8 16.86 6.57 4.44
N ASN A 9 16.24 7.31 3.53
CA ASN A 9 16.78 7.60 2.21
C ASN A 9 16.89 9.12 2.02
N ASP A 10 18.11 9.59 1.81
CA ASP A 10 18.41 11.03 1.75
C ASP A 10 17.72 11.74 0.59
N GLU A 11 17.49 11.08 -0.54
CA GLU A 11 16.79 11.66 -1.68
C GLU A 11 15.32 11.94 -1.34
N ASN A 12 14.65 11.00 -0.68
CA ASN A 12 13.29 11.16 -0.18
C ASN A 12 13.18 12.27 0.87
N ILE A 13 14.20 12.42 1.72
CA ILE A 13 14.26 13.49 2.73
C ILE A 13 14.38 14.84 2.01
N LYS A 14 15.36 14.98 1.11
CA LYS A 14 15.56 16.20 0.32
C LYS A 14 14.33 16.62 -0.47
N LYS A 15 13.58 15.65 -1.03
CA LYS A 15 12.32 15.96 -1.72
C LYS A 15 11.28 16.61 -0.78
N GLY A 16 11.29 16.23 0.50
CA GLY A 16 10.44 16.84 1.51
C GLY A 16 10.83 18.28 1.88
N ASP A 17 12.03 18.73 1.52
CA ASP A 17 12.50 20.10 1.78
C ASP A 17 11.99 21.11 0.74
N ASP A 18 11.34 20.65 -0.34
CA ASP A 18 10.68 21.55 -1.30
C ASP A 18 9.33 22.04 -0.74
N ASP A 19 9.27 23.32 -0.37
CA ASP A 19 8.10 23.96 0.22
C ASP A 19 6.84 23.84 -0.65
N TYR A 20 6.99 23.94 -1.98
CA TYR A 20 5.84 23.86 -2.89
C TYR A 20 5.24 22.45 -2.90
N PHE A 21 6.10 21.43 -3.05
CA PHE A 21 5.70 20.04 -2.94
C PHE A 21 5.08 19.73 -1.57
N SER A 22 5.77 20.10 -0.49
CA SER A 22 5.35 19.76 0.87
C SER A 22 4.04 20.44 1.27
N LEU A 23 3.82 21.71 0.89
CA LEU A 23 2.56 22.39 1.17
C LEU A 23 1.41 21.76 0.38
N ALA A 24 1.60 21.44 -0.90
CA ALA A 24 0.57 20.80 -1.71
C ALA A 24 0.23 19.41 -1.17
N PHE A 25 1.26 18.60 -0.87
CA PHE A 25 1.13 17.26 -0.31
C PHE A 25 0.38 17.29 1.03
N ALA A 26 0.82 18.12 1.97
CA ALA A 26 0.21 18.22 3.30
C ALA A 26 -1.25 18.69 3.24
N ARG A 27 -1.57 19.66 2.39
CA ARG A 27 -2.96 20.16 2.26
C ARG A 27 -3.91 19.09 1.75
N ILE A 28 -3.49 18.33 0.73
CA ILE A 28 -4.34 17.30 0.13
C ILE A 28 -4.50 16.12 1.09
N GLU A 29 -3.42 15.62 1.67
CA GLU A 29 -3.48 14.53 2.65
C GLU A 29 -4.35 14.92 3.86
N ASN A 30 -4.08 16.07 4.47
CA ASN A 30 -4.82 16.53 5.64
C ASN A 30 -6.32 16.72 5.34
N HIS A 31 -6.66 17.19 4.14
CA HIS A 31 -8.05 17.34 3.73
C HIS A 31 -8.78 15.98 3.73
N TYR A 32 -8.19 14.93 3.14
CA TYR A 32 -8.82 13.61 3.14
C TYR A 32 -8.83 12.97 4.53
N PHE A 33 -7.77 13.13 5.33
CA PHE A 33 -7.70 12.59 6.69
C PHE A 33 -8.73 13.24 7.61
N THR A 34 -8.83 14.57 7.60
CA THR A 34 -9.80 15.32 8.43
C THR A 34 -11.24 14.98 8.08
N ASN A 35 -11.51 14.66 6.81
CA ASN A 35 -12.83 14.25 6.34
C ASN A 35 -13.04 12.72 6.34
N LYS A 36 -12.15 11.96 6.98
CA LYS A 36 -12.24 10.48 7.11
C LYS A 36 -12.43 9.77 5.75
N GLY A 37 -11.74 10.25 4.72
CA GLY A 37 -11.85 9.72 3.36
C GLY A 37 -13.23 9.91 2.71
N PHE A 38 -14.11 10.71 3.30
CA PHE A 38 -15.50 10.91 2.87
C PHE A 38 -16.35 9.64 2.88
N PHE A 39 -15.94 8.64 3.68
CA PHE A 39 -16.71 7.42 3.87
C PHE A 39 -17.77 7.57 4.97
N SER A 40 -18.81 6.76 4.90
CA SER A 40 -19.88 6.73 5.91
C SER A 40 -19.46 6.02 7.21
N SER A 41 -18.38 5.24 7.19
CA SER A 41 -17.81 4.54 8.35
C SER A 41 -16.30 4.37 8.20
N ASP A 42 -15.59 4.18 9.33
CA ASP A 42 -14.14 3.95 9.34
C ASP A 42 -13.76 2.58 8.70
N SER A 43 -14.66 1.59 8.78
CA SER A 43 -14.48 0.24 8.21
C SER A 43 -15.02 0.08 6.78
N TYR A 44 -15.50 1.15 6.16
CA TYR A 44 -16.28 1.09 4.91
C TYR A 44 -15.64 0.21 3.82
N LEU A 45 -14.33 0.28 3.63
CA LEU A 45 -13.62 -0.53 2.62
C LEU A 45 -13.66 -2.04 2.95
N LEU A 46 -13.45 -2.42 4.20
CA LEU A 46 -13.50 -3.81 4.64
C LEU A 46 -14.94 -4.35 4.58
N ASP A 47 -15.92 -3.53 4.98
CA ASP A 47 -17.35 -3.88 4.96
C ASP A 47 -17.89 -4.11 3.54
N ASN A 48 -17.23 -3.56 2.52
CA ASN A 48 -17.64 -3.63 1.12
C ASN A 48 -16.76 -4.54 0.27
N ILE A 49 -15.90 -5.35 0.88
CA ILE A 49 -14.90 -6.15 0.18
C ILE A 49 -15.50 -7.15 -0.81
N ASP A 50 -16.67 -7.71 -0.48
CA ASP A 50 -17.35 -8.71 -1.32
C ASP A 50 -17.63 -8.21 -2.75
N LYS A 51 -17.73 -6.89 -2.94
CA LYS A 51 -17.91 -6.28 -4.26
C LYS A 51 -16.75 -6.54 -5.22
N ILE A 52 -15.55 -6.83 -4.70
CA ILE A 52 -14.33 -7.00 -5.50
C ILE A 52 -13.62 -8.33 -5.26
N ARG A 53 -14.13 -9.22 -4.41
CA ARG A 53 -13.46 -10.49 -4.08
C ARG A 53 -13.16 -11.40 -5.27
N HIS A 54 -13.94 -11.26 -6.34
CA HIS A 54 -13.77 -11.98 -7.60
C HIS A 54 -12.59 -11.47 -8.45
N ILE A 55 -11.96 -10.35 -8.09
CA ILE A 55 -10.82 -9.79 -8.78
C ILE A 55 -9.54 -10.46 -8.27
N ASP A 56 -8.72 -10.93 -9.20
CA ASP A 56 -7.38 -11.44 -8.88
C ASP A 56 -6.50 -10.33 -8.28
N ALA A 57 -6.10 -10.51 -7.02
CA ALA A 57 -5.37 -9.49 -6.26
C ALA A 57 -4.14 -10.08 -5.55
N THR A 58 -3.14 -9.23 -5.34
CA THR A 58 -1.99 -9.51 -4.47
C THR A 58 -1.77 -8.30 -3.56
N ILE A 59 -1.76 -8.54 -2.25
CA ILE A 59 -1.48 -7.56 -1.21
C ILE A 59 -0.01 -7.71 -0.82
N VAL A 60 0.79 -6.67 -1.04
CA VAL A 60 2.21 -6.63 -0.67
C VAL A 60 2.41 -5.59 0.44
N GLN A 61 2.96 -6.01 1.57
CA GLN A 61 3.12 -5.15 2.75
C GLN A 61 4.51 -5.30 3.38
N GLY A 62 5.15 -4.18 3.73
CA GLY A 62 6.37 -4.18 4.53
C GLY A 62 6.07 -4.46 6.00
N ARG A 63 6.84 -5.37 6.62
CA ARG A 63 6.67 -5.74 8.04
C ARG A 63 6.86 -4.55 8.98
N TYR A 64 7.74 -3.62 8.61
CA TYR A 64 8.09 -2.43 9.40
C TYR A 64 7.53 -1.15 8.77
N ASP A 65 6.44 -1.24 8.01
CA ASP A 65 5.69 -0.06 7.59
C ASP A 65 5.06 0.63 8.81
N VAL A 66 5.59 1.81 9.14
CA VAL A 66 5.11 2.66 10.23
C VAL A 66 4.13 3.74 9.77
N CYS A 67 3.94 3.91 8.46
CA CYS A 67 2.97 4.84 7.89
C CYS A 67 1.58 4.19 7.81
N CYS A 68 1.53 2.97 7.27
CA CYS A 68 0.34 2.14 7.19
C CYS A 68 0.65 0.81 7.91
N PRO A 69 0.39 0.73 9.23
CA PRO A 69 0.76 -0.44 10.00
C PRO A 69 0.24 -1.76 9.41
N MET A 70 1.05 -2.81 9.55
CA MET A 70 0.78 -4.18 9.06
C MET A 70 -0.63 -4.71 9.40
N MET A 71 -1.23 -4.22 10.50
CA MET A 71 -2.58 -4.58 10.92
C MET A 71 -3.61 -4.37 9.82
N SER A 72 -3.57 -3.26 9.09
CA SER A 72 -4.55 -2.95 8.04
C SER A 72 -4.48 -3.96 6.89
N ALA A 73 -3.27 -4.33 6.46
CA ALA A 73 -3.08 -5.33 5.41
C ALA A 73 -3.50 -6.74 5.86
N TRP A 74 -3.27 -7.07 7.14
CA TRP A 74 -3.73 -8.32 7.74
C TRP A 74 -5.26 -8.39 7.85
N ASP A 75 -5.90 -7.29 8.27
CA ASP A 75 -7.35 -7.19 8.35
C ASP A 75 -8.00 -7.33 6.97
N LEU A 76 -7.42 -6.70 5.94
CA LEU A 76 -7.85 -6.88 4.55
C LEU A 76 -7.72 -8.34 4.10
N HIS A 77 -6.58 -8.99 4.35
CA HIS A 77 -6.38 -10.39 3.96
C HIS A 77 -7.39 -11.34 4.64
N LYS A 78 -7.74 -11.09 5.91
CA LYS A 78 -8.75 -11.90 6.62
C LYS A 78 -10.13 -11.85 5.97
N VAL A 79 -10.52 -10.70 5.41
CA VAL A 79 -11.84 -10.52 4.75
C VAL A 79 -11.78 -10.71 3.22
N TRP A 80 -10.58 -10.76 2.63
CA TRP A 80 -10.33 -11.07 1.22
C TRP A 80 -9.39 -12.27 1.08
N PRO A 81 -9.81 -13.49 1.47
CA PRO A 81 -8.96 -14.68 1.48
C PRO A 81 -8.53 -15.14 0.08
N GLU A 82 -9.20 -14.69 -0.98
CA GLU A 82 -8.82 -14.96 -2.37
C GLU A 82 -7.56 -14.21 -2.81
N ALA A 83 -7.25 -13.07 -2.17
CA ALA A 83 -6.07 -12.29 -2.49
C ALA A 83 -4.79 -12.97 -1.97
N ASP A 84 -3.75 -13.04 -2.81
CA ASP A 84 -2.42 -13.45 -2.36
C ASP A 84 -1.86 -12.42 -1.38
N PHE A 85 -1.15 -12.87 -0.35
CA PHE A 85 -0.66 -12.00 0.71
C PHE A 85 0.84 -12.19 0.92
N LYS A 86 1.60 -11.12 0.67
CA LYS A 86 3.05 -11.10 0.73
C LYS A 86 3.53 -10.08 1.76
N VAL A 87 4.20 -10.60 2.80
CA VAL A 87 4.86 -9.77 3.80
C VAL A 87 6.36 -9.74 3.55
N VAL A 88 6.89 -8.56 3.25
CA VAL A 88 8.32 -8.34 3.09
C VAL A 88 8.91 -8.04 4.45
N LYS A 89 9.77 -8.95 4.94
CA LYS A 89 10.22 -8.98 6.33
C LYS A 89 11.08 -7.79 6.73
N ASP A 90 11.82 -7.22 5.79
CA ASP A 90 12.85 -6.20 5.96
C ASP A 90 12.56 -4.96 5.11
N ALA A 91 11.30 -4.53 5.06
CA ALA A 91 10.89 -3.33 4.33
C ALA A 91 9.93 -2.44 5.13
N GLY A 92 9.97 -1.14 4.82
CA GLY A 92 9.02 -0.13 5.29
C GLY A 92 7.83 0.04 4.34
N HIS A 93 7.39 1.30 4.17
CA HIS A 93 6.20 1.66 3.40
C HIS A 93 6.42 1.75 1.88
N SER A 94 7.62 2.16 1.45
CA SER A 94 7.86 2.56 0.06
C SER A 94 7.79 1.36 -0.89
N ALA A 95 7.04 1.53 -1.98
CA ALA A 95 6.99 0.56 -3.08
C ALA A 95 8.37 0.29 -3.72
N ASN A 96 9.32 1.21 -3.53
CA ASN A 96 10.69 1.16 -4.05
C ASN A 96 11.69 0.51 -3.08
N GLU A 97 11.22 -0.09 -1.97
CA GLU A 97 12.06 -0.98 -1.16
C GLU A 97 12.37 -2.25 -1.96
N PRO A 98 13.62 -2.74 -2.00
CA PRO A 98 14.01 -3.83 -2.89
C PRO A 98 13.09 -5.06 -2.82
N GLY A 99 12.74 -5.51 -1.61
CA GLY A 99 11.84 -6.64 -1.41
C GLY A 99 10.39 -6.35 -1.82
N ILE A 100 9.89 -5.13 -1.60
CA ILE A 100 8.54 -4.73 -2.04
C ILE A 100 8.49 -4.67 -3.56
N THR A 101 9.46 -4.01 -4.20
CA THR A 101 9.55 -3.94 -5.66
C THR A 101 9.62 -5.33 -6.28
N ALA A 102 10.42 -6.25 -5.71
CA ALA A 102 10.52 -7.62 -6.20
C ALA A 102 9.16 -8.35 -6.16
N GLU A 103 8.42 -8.24 -5.07
CA GLU A 103 7.08 -8.85 -4.95
C GLU A 103 6.05 -8.20 -5.87
N LEU A 104 6.09 -6.87 -6.04
CA LEU A 104 5.21 -6.17 -6.98
C LEU A 104 5.47 -6.60 -8.44
N VAL A 105 6.74 -6.71 -8.84
CA VAL A 105 7.11 -7.22 -10.17
C VAL A 105 6.66 -8.67 -10.32
N ALA A 106 6.91 -9.54 -9.33
CA ALA A 106 6.47 -10.92 -9.37
C ALA A 106 4.94 -11.06 -9.45
N ALA A 107 4.18 -10.21 -8.74
CA ALA A 107 2.73 -10.16 -8.82
C ALA A 107 2.25 -9.78 -10.23
N ASN A 108 2.85 -8.76 -10.84
CA ASN A 108 2.55 -8.35 -12.21
C ASN A 108 2.88 -9.44 -13.24
N GLU A 109 4.01 -10.14 -13.07
CA GLU A 109 4.38 -11.27 -13.93
C GLU A 109 3.37 -12.43 -13.82
N ARG A 110 2.88 -12.73 -12.61
CA ARG A 110 1.82 -13.72 -12.38
C ARG A 110 0.52 -13.32 -13.09
N LEU A 111 0.08 -12.06 -12.95
CA LEU A 111 -1.12 -11.53 -13.62
C LEU A 111 -0.98 -11.61 -15.14
N LYS A 112 0.16 -11.15 -15.69
CA LYS A 112 0.45 -11.24 -17.14
C LYS A 112 0.31 -12.67 -17.66
N ASN A 113 0.83 -13.65 -16.93
CA ASN A 113 0.78 -15.05 -17.34
C ASN A 113 -0.63 -15.64 -17.24
N LYS A 114 -1.43 -15.26 -16.24
CA LYS A 114 -2.86 -15.66 -16.15
C LYS A 114 -3.67 -15.17 -17.34
N ILE A 115 -3.55 -13.88 -17.65
CA ILE A 115 -4.24 -13.26 -18.79
C ILE A 115 -3.85 -13.98 -20.10
N LYS A 116 -2.56 -14.25 -20.30
CA LYS A 116 -2.09 -15.01 -21.48
C LYS A 116 -2.63 -16.45 -21.53
N ALA A 117 -2.89 -17.05 -20.38
CA ALA A 117 -3.47 -18.39 -20.27
C ALA A 117 -5.00 -18.40 -20.39
N GLY A 118 -5.64 -17.25 -20.64
CA GLY A 118 -7.10 -17.13 -20.73
C GLY A 118 -7.82 -17.35 -19.40
N ARG A 119 -7.12 -17.09 -18.28
CA ARG A 119 -7.65 -17.17 -16.92
C ARG A 119 -7.80 -15.78 -16.33
#